data_AF-A0A4U7JD96-F1
#
_entry.id   AF-A0A4U7JD96-F1
#
_cell.length_a   1.000
_cell.length_b   1.000
_cell.length_c   1.000
_cell.angle_alpha   90.00
_cell.angle_beta   90.00
_cell.angle_gamma   90.00
#
_symmetry.space_group_name_H-M   'P 1'
#
loop_
_entity.id
_entity.type
_entity.pdbx_description
1 polymer ?
#
loop_
_entity_poly.entity_id
_entity_poly.type
_entity_poly.pdbx_seq_one_letter_code
_entity_poly.pdbx_strand_id
1 'polypeptide(L)'
;MIRKYSEVLGLPVISAKNGMKIGTLKDVVFCRDNKGVLAFIIEKGNHSLKGNVVMLQDVLSLGNDALIINDSDNLVEYKRIKKTPEMLERIQLRGYKIYTHSGNDIGIVKDILFDYKTGKVEGVQVSDGLLQDLLVGRNIMPFLGKIEIGEENILVDNEAVEEMMNTGGGIRSLLEN
;
A
#
# COMPACT_ATOMS: atom_id res chain seq x y z
N MET A 1 12.00 1.12 1.30
CA MET A 1 11.64 2.52 1.56
C MET A 1 10.13 2.58 1.64
N ILE A 2 9.61 3.01 2.78
CA ILE A 2 8.18 2.97 3.08
C ILE A 2 7.49 4.17 2.40
N ARG A 3 6.31 3.92 1.83
CA ARG A 3 5.45 4.93 1.22
C ARG A 3 4.02 4.76 1.68
N LYS A 4 3.30 5.87 1.75
CA LYS A 4 1.85 5.81 1.90
C LYS A 4 1.19 5.59 0.55
N TYR A 5 0.13 4.81 0.53
CA TYR A 5 -0.69 4.60 -0.66
C TYR A 5 -1.17 5.93 -1.26
N SER A 6 -1.70 6.84 -0.44
CA SER A 6 -2.20 8.13 -0.96
C SER A 6 -1.12 9.02 -1.57
N GLU A 7 0.12 8.96 -1.08
CA GLU A 7 1.24 9.80 -1.53
C GLU A 7 1.76 9.40 -2.92
N VAL A 8 1.58 8.13 -3.31
CA VAL A 8 2.09 7.63 -4.59
C VAL A 8 1.07 7.76 -5.71
N LEU A 9 -0.21 7.94 -5.38
CA LEU A 9 -1.23 8.18 -6.40
C LEU A 9 -0.96 9.51 -7.12
N GLY A 10 -1.15 9.52 -8.43
CA GLY A 10 -0.91 10.71 -9.25
C GLY A 10 0.54 10.89 -9.68
N LEU A 11 1.48 10.07 -9.20
CA LEU A 11 2.86 10.16 -9.65
C LEU A 11 3.00 9.80 -11.14
N PRO A 12 3.82 10.53 -11.92
CA PRO A 12 4.15 10.14 -13.27
C PRO A 12 4.87 8.79 -13.27
N VAL A 13 4.49 7.93 -14.21
CA VAL A 13 5.19 6.66 -14.46
C VAL A 13 6.09 6.85 -15.67
N ILE A 14 7.38 6.56 -15.50
CA ILE A 14 8.42 6.86 -16.49
C ILE A 14 9.21 5.59 -16.82
N SER A 15 9.43 5.36 -18.11
CA SER A 15 10.28 4.26 -18.59
C SER A 15 11.76 4.63 -18.47
N ALA A 16 12.55 3.81 -17.78
CA ALA A 16 13.99 4.00 -17.68
C ALA A 16 14.72 3.85 -19.02
N LYS A 17 14.17 3.05 -19.95
CA LYS A 17 14.76 2.82 -21.27
C LYS A 17 14.91 4.08 -22.12
N ASN A 18 13.95 4.99 -22.05
CA ASN A 18 13.89 6.16 -22.95
C ASN A 18 13.43 7.47 -22.27
N GLY A 19 13.19 7.46 -20.95
CA GLY A 19 12.74 8.64 -20.20
C GLY A 19 11.30 9.06 -20.51
N MET A 20 10.55 8.27 -21.27
CA MET A 20 9.18 8.62 -21.66
C MET A 20 8.23 8.46 -20.47
N LYS A 21 7.41 9.49 -20.21
CA LYS A 21 6.25 9.38 -19.32
C LYS A 21 5.16 8.57 -20.01
N ILE A 22 4.90 7.37 -19.51
CA ILE A 22 3.91 6.44 -20.09
C ILE A 22 2.50 6.69 -19.54
N GLY A 23 2.40 7.27 -18.35
CA GLY A 23 1.12 7.53 -17.70
C GLY A 23 1.27 8.09 -16.31
N THR A 24 0.24 7.85 -15.50
CA THR A 24 0.14 8.31 -14.13
C THR A 24 -0.28 7.14 -13.24
N LEU A 25 0.33 7.00 -12.05
CA LEU A 25 -0.01 5.95 -11.10
C LEU A 25 -1.43 6.19 -10.57
N LYS A 26 -2.33 5.24 -10.86
CA LYS A 26 -3.75 5.29 -10.49
C LYS A 26 -4.06 4.49 -9.23
N ASP A 27 -3.35 3.39 -9.03
CA ASP A 27 -3.63 2.49 -7.92
C ASP A 27 -2.42 1.60 -7.58
N VAL A 28 -2.39 1.11 -6.34
CA VAL A 28 -1.47 0.07 -5.87
C VAL A 28 -2.31 -1.13 -5.46
N VAL A 29 -1.97 -2.29 -6.00
CA VAL A 29 -2.68 -3.54 -5.75
C VAL A 29 -2.02 -4.26 -4.59
N PHE A 30 -2.78 -4.42 -3.50
CA PHE A 30 -2.37 -5.22 -2.35
C PHE A 30 -3.07 -6.58 -2.38
N CYS A 31 -2.38 -7.63 -1.96
CA CYS A 31 -2.94 -8.97 -1.84
C CYS A 31 -3.07 -9.37 -0.37
N ARG A 32 -4.23 -9.97 -0.04
CA ARG A 32 -4.57 -10.43 1.31
C ARG A 32 -3.63 -11.54 1.78
N ASP A 33 -3.40 -12.54 0.94
CA ASP A 33 -2.64 -13.74 1.30
C ASP A 33 -1.18 -13.44 1.62
N ASN A 34 -0.51 -12.70 0.75
CA ASN A 34 0.90 -12.37 0.93
C ASN A 34 1.11 -11.08 1.75
N LYS A 35 0.02 -10.39 2.13
CA LYS A 35 0.03 -9.09 2.84
C LYS A 35 1.00 -8.09 2.20
N GLY A 36 1.00 -8.05 0.87
CA GLY A 36 2.04 -7.39 0.09
C GLY A 36 1.53 -6.68 -1.14
N VAL A 37 2.44 -5.96 -1.78
CA VAL A 37 2.20 -5.27 -3.06
C VAL A 37 2.37 -6.27 -4.20
N LEU A 38 1.37 -6.38 -5.06
CA LEU A 38 1.44 -7.20 -6.27
C LEU A 38 1.89 -6.38 -7.48
N ALA A 39 1.24 -5.23 -7.66
CA ALA A 39 1.31 -4.48 -8.89
C ALA A 39 0.84 -3.04 -8.71
N PHE A 40 1.09 -2.22 -9.72
CA PHE A 40 0.69 -0.83 -9.83
C PHE A 40 -0.17 -0.65 -11.07
N ILE A 41 -1.34 -0.03 -10.93
CA ILE A 41 -2.24 0.25 -12.06
C ILE A 41 -1.97 1.67 -12.51
N ILE A 42 -1.79 1.86 -13.83
CA ILE A 42 -1.56 3.17 -14.41
C ILE A 42 -2.77 3.64 -15.21
N GLU A 43 -3.04 4.93 -15.15
CA GLU A 43 -3.82 5.62 -16.16
C GLU A 43 -2.90 5.97 -17.33
N LYS A 44 -3.21 5.43 -18.52
CA LYS A 44 -2.39 5.64 -19.72
C LYS A 44 -2.48 7.10 -20.14
N GLY A 45 -1.35 7.66 -20.57
CA GLY A 45 -1.34 8.91 -21.32
C GLY A 45 -1.81 8.71 -22.78
N ASN A 46 -1.46 9.65 -23.66
CA ASN A 46 -1.81 9.62 -25.09
C ASN A 46 -0.97 8.61 -25.92
N HIS A 47 -0.40 7.59 -25.29
CA HIS A 47 0.46 6.60 -25.92
C HIS A 47 -0.29 5.29 -26.14
N SER A 48 -0.07 4.66 -27.29
CA SER A 48 -0.62 3.33 -27.60
C SER A 48 0.14 2.24 -26.84
N LEU A 49 -0.11 2.12 -25.55
CA LEU A 49 0.52 1.11 -24.69
C LEU A 49 -0.25 -0.22 -24.73
N LYS A 50 0.47 -1.34 -24.72
CA LYS A 50 -0.12 -2.69 -24.71
C LYS A 50 -0.84 -3.01 -23.40
N GLY A 51 -0.29 -2.58 -22.26
CA GLY A 51 -0.84 -2.83 -20.92
C GLY A 51 -1.05 -1.57 -20.10
N ASN A 52 -1.64 -1.72 -18.92
CA ASN A 52 -1.86 -0.65 -17.93
C ASN A 52 -1.52 -1.09 -16.50
N VAL A 53 -0.79 -2.18 -16.34
CA VAL A 53 -0.35 -2.70 -15.06
C VAL A 53 1.17 -2.90 -15.10
N VAL A 54 1.84 -2.39 -14.08
CA VAL A 54 3.26 -2.63 -13.80
C VAL A 54 3.33 -3.66 -12.68
N MET A 55 3.96 -4.81 -12.92
CA MET A 55 4.19 -5.80 -11.86
C MET A 55 5.26 -5.27 -10.90
N LEU A 56 5.22 -5.65 -9.62
CA LEU A 56 6.21 -5.18 -8.63
C LEU A 56 7.66 -5.40 -9.09
N GLN A 57 7.94 -6.54 -9.73
CA GLN A 57 9.27 -6.89 -10.26
C GLN A 57 9.78 -5.95 -11.36
N ASP A 58 8.89 -5.20 -12.03
CA ASP A 58 9.25 -4.27 -13.10
C ASP A 58 9.49 -2.84 -12.59
N VAL A 59 9.30 -2.61 -11.29
CA VAL A 59 9.57 -1.33 -10.63
C VAL A 59 11.05 -1.24 -10.28
N LEU A 60 11.70 -0.18 -10.77
CA LEU A 60 13.10 0.12 -10.45
C LEU A 60 13.22 1.04 -9.24
N SER A 61 12.41 2.11 -9.22
CA SER A 61 12.36 3.02 -8.09
C SER A 61 11.00 3.70 -7.97
N LEU A 62 10.62 3.99 -6.73
CA LEU A 62 9.42 4.75 -6.39
C LEU A 62 9.86 5.92 -5.50
N GLY A 63 10.06 7.08 -6.13
CA GLY A 63 10.46 8.31 -5.47
C GLY A 63 9.26 9.13 -5.00
N ASN A 64 9.52 10.35 -4.53
CA ASN A 64 8.47 11.31 -4.15
C ASN A 64 7.77 11.92 -5.38
N ASP A 65 8.46 11.95 -6.52
CA ASP A 65 8.01 12.69 -7.71
C ASP A 65 7.72 11.78 -8.91
N ALA A 66 8.11 10.50 -8.88
CA ALA A 66 7.91 9.57 -9.99
C ALA A 66 8.02 8.09 -9.59
N LEU A 67 7.32 7.25 -10.34
CA LEU A 67 7.54 5.80 -10.41
C LEU A 67 8.37 5.48 -11.66
N ILE A 68 9.57 4.93 -11.48
CA ILE A 68 10.45 4.51 -12.57
C ILE A 68 10.32 3.01 -12.77
N ILE A 69 10.07 2.60 -14.01
CA ILE A 69 9.94 1.19 -14.41
C ILE A 69 10.98 0.83 -15.45
N ASN A 70 11.22 -0.47 -15.66
CA ASN A 70 12.15 -0.96 -16.69
C ASN A 70 11.79 -0.44 -18.10
N ASP A 71 10.63 -0.87 -18.61
CA ASP A 71 10.13 -0.50 -19.93
C ASP A 71 8.60 -0.60 -20.01
N SER A 72 8.02 0.21 -20.87
CA SER A 72 6.63 0.17 -21.30
C SER A 72 6.18 -1.14 -21.94
N ASP A 73 7.12 -1.91 -22.53
CA ASP A 73 6.82 -3.22 -23.12
C ASP A 73 6.50 -4.31 -22.07
N ASN A 74 6.93 -4.11 -20.82
CA ASN A 74 6.63 -5.04 -19.71
C ASN A 74 5.22 -4.81 -19.12
N LEU A 75 4.49 -3.79 -19.59
CA LEU A 75 3.15 -3.52 -19.10
C LEU A 75 2.21 -4.67 -19.44
N VAL A 76 1.49 -5.13 -18.43
CA VAL A 76 0.47 -6.17 -18.57
C VAL A 76 -0.91 -5.54 -18.69
N GLU A 77 -1.78 -6.14 -19.51
CA GLU A 77 -3.18 -5.77 -19.57
C GLU A 77 -3.91 -6.21 -18.29
N TYR A 78 -4.57 -5.29 -17.60
CA TYR A 78 -5.37 -5.62 -16.41
C TYR A 78 -6.37 -6.77 -16.68
N LYS A 79 -6.98 -6.81 -17.87
CA LYS A 79 -7.93 -7.85 -18.26
C LYS A 79 -7.34 -9.27 -18.27
N ARG A 80 -6.03 -9.42 -18.49
CA ARG A 80 -5.34 -10.72 -18.51
C ARG A 80 -5.07 -11.24 -17.10
N ILE A 81 -4.77 -10.34 -16.17
CA ILE A 81 -4.39 -10.72 -14.81
C ILE A 81 -5.55 -10.67 -13.81
N LYS A 82 -6.64 -9.96 -14.09
CA LYS A 82 -7.76 -9.79 -13.14
C LYS A 82 -8.43 -11.08 -12.63
N LYS A 83 -8.12 -12.23 -13.24
CA LYS A 83 -8.64 -13.55 -12.85
C LYS A 83 -7.57 -14.47 -12.26
N THR A 84 -6.33 -14.01 -12.09
CA THR A 84 -5.31 -14.82 -11.42
C THR A 84 -5.64 -14.91 -9.92
N PRO A 85 -5.27 -16.01 -9.24
CA PRO A 85 -5.53 -16.18 -7.82
C PRO A 85 -5.09 -14.98 -6.97
N GLU A 86 -3.91 -14.43 -7.25
CA GLU A 86 -3.36 -13.29 -6.51
C GLU A 86 -4.20 -12.02 -6.68
N MET A 87 -4.76 -11.80 -7.88
CA MET A 87 -5.60 -10.64 -8.17
C MET A 87 -7.03 -10.79 -7.65
N LEU A 88 -7.49 -12.03 -7.41
CA LEU A 88 -8.76 -12.29 -6.73
C LEU A 88 -8.67 -11.97 -5.24
N GLU A 89 -7.49 -12.15 -4.65
CA GLU A 89 -7.16 -11.74 -3.27
C GLU A 89 -6.81 -10.25 -3.15
N ARG A 90 -7.11 -9.46 -4.18
CA ARG A 90 -6.94 -8.01 -4.13
C ARG A 90 -7.82 -7.43 -3.03
N ILE A 91 -7.21 -6.63 -2.16
CA ILE A 91 -7.91 -5.95 -1.07
C ILE A 91 -7.78 -4.43 -1.18
N GLN A 92 -8.80 -3.74 -0.67
CA GLN A 92 -8.78 -2.29 -0.46
C GLN A 92 -8.95 -2.03 1.04
N LEU A 93 -7.83 -1.91 1.75
CA LEU A 93 -7.81 -1.78 3.20
C LEU A 93 -8.40 -0.46 3.71
N ARG A 94 -8.37 0.61 2.89
CA ARG A 94 -8.86 1.93 3.32
C ARG A 94 -10.35 1.87 3.63
N GLY A 95 -10.73 2.37 4.79
CA GLY A 95 -12.10 2.32 5.30
C GLY A 95 -12.41 1.11 6.16
N TYR A 96 -11.53 0.11 6.25
CA TYR A 96 -11.74 -1.04 7.13
C TYR A 96 -11.66 -0.62 8.59
N LYS A 97 -12.54 -1.21 9.41
CA LYS A 97 -12.44 -1.07 10.88
C LYS A 97 -11.37 -2.00 11.43
N ILE A 98 -10.73 -1.58 12.50
CA ILE A 98 -9.68 -2.34 13.16
C ILE A 98 -10.14 -2.68 14.57
N TYR A 99 -10.09 -3.96 14.91
CA TYR A 99 -10.40 -4.43 16.26
C TYR A 99 -9.28 -5.30 16.81
N THR A 100 -9.14 -5.35 18.13
CA THR A 100 -8.36 -6.41 18.75
C THR A 100 -9.11 -7.74 18.71
N HIS A 101 -8.39 -8.85 18.87
CA HIS A 101 -9.03 -10.15 19.08
C HIS A 101 -9.91 -10.21 20.35
N SER A 102 -9.71 -9.29 21.31
CA SER A 102 -10.58 -9.12 22.48
C SER A 102 -11.83 -8.25 22.23
N GLY A 103 -12.00 -7.71 21.02
CA GLY A 103 -13.18 -6.93 20.63
C GLY A 103 -13.09 -5.43 20.88
N ASN A 104 -11.91 -4.87 21.17
CA ASN A 104 -11.74 -3.43 21.33
C ASN A 104 -11.64 -2.74 19.96
N ASP A 105 -12.43 -1.69 19.74
CA ASP A 105 -12.35 -0.85 18.53
C ASP A 105 -11.11 0.05 18.60
N ILE A 106 -10.24 -0.07 17.60
CA ILE A 106 -9.02 0.74 17.48
C ILE A 106 -9.20 1.91 16.50
N GLY A 107 -10.16 1.81 15.57
CA GLY A 107 -10.46 2.86 14.60
C GLY A 107 -10.58 2.34 13.17
N ILE A 108 -10.31 3.23 12.19
CA ILE A 108 -10.54 2.98 10.77
C ILE A 108 -9.25 3.21 9.99
N VAL A 109 -8.92 2.33 9.05
CA VAL A 109 -7.78 2.52 8.13
C VAL A 109 -7.98 3.76 7.27
N LYS A 110 -7.13 4.77 7.44
CA LYS A 110 -7.04 5.97 6.62
C LYS A 110 -6.15 5.77 5.40
N ASP A 111 -5.01 5.11 5.61
CA ASP A 111 -3.99 4.92 4.59
C ASP A 111 -3.21 3.62 4.82
N ILE A 112 -2.47 3.19 3.80
CA ILE A 112 -1.69 1.94 3.80
C ILE A 112 -0.21 2.30 3.67
N LEU A 113 0.63 1.72 4.52
CA LEU A 113 2.07 1.88 4.49
C LEU A 113 2.70 0.63 3.90
N PHE A 114 3.48 0.78 2.84
CA PHE A 114 4.11 -0.35 2.17
C PHE A 114 5.54 -0.03 1.77
N ASP A 115 6.39 -1.06 1.69
CA ASP A 115 7.72 -0.96 1.15
C ASP A 115 7.79 -1.69 -0.20
N TYR A 116 7.95 -0.94 -1.29
CA TYR A 116 8.04 -1.52 -2.62
C TYR A 116 9.30 -2.37 -2.83
N LYS A 117 10.36 -2.18 -2.03
CA LYS A 117 11.59 -2.98 -2.13
C LYS A 117 11.41 -4.36 -1.51
N THR A 118 10.70 -4.44 -0.40
CA THR A 118 10.41 -5.73 0.27
C THR A 118 9.13 -6.36 -0.28
N GLY A 119 8.28 -5.58 -0.94
CA GLY A 119 6.97 -5.97 -1.42
C GLY A 119 5.93 -6.12 -0.31
N LYS A 120 6.20 -5.64 0.91
CA LYS A 120 5.34 -5.85 2.09
C LYS A 120 4.49 -4.64 2.42
N VAL A 121 3.30 -4.89 2.97
CA VAL A 121 2.55 -3.90 3.75
C VAL A 121 3.14 -3.89 5.15
N GLU A 122 3.73 -2.76 5.54
CA GLU A 122 4.40 -2.58 6.83
C GLU A 122 3.40 -2.17 7.92
N GLY A 123 2.25 -1.62 7.53
CA GLY A 123 1.19 -1.26 8.45
C GLY A 123 0.13 -0.38 7.80
N VAL A 124 -0.70 0.22 8.65
CA VAL A 124 -1.78 1.12 8.24
C VAL A 124 -1.76 2.38 9.07
N GLN A 125 -2.12 3.50 8.43
CA GLN A 125 -2.46 4.70 9.16
C GLN A 125 -3.91 4.59 9.62
N VAL A 126 -4.14 4.72 10.92
CA VAL A 126 -5.45 4.66 11.57
C VAL A 126 -6.01 6.07 11.71
N SER A 127 -7.32 6.22 11.57
CA SER A 127 -8.03 7.45 11.89
C SER A 127 -7.99 7.74 13.38
N ASP A 128 -7.99 9.02 13.75
CA ASP A 128 -8.14 9.49 15.14
C ASP A 128 -9.57 9.19 15.68
N GLY A 129 -9.91 7.91 15.88
CA GLY A 129 -11.21 7.45 16.38
C GLY A 129 -11.45 7.73 17.86
N LEU A 130 -12.29 6.91 18.52
CA LEU A 130 -12.76 7.07 19.91
C LEU A 130 -11.67 7.01 21.00
N LEU A 131 -10.42 6.70 20.66
CA LEU A 131 -9.31 6.72 21.60
C LEU A 131 -8.81 8.17 21.78
N GLN A 132 -9.37 8.86 22.78
CA GLN A 132 -8.92 10.18 23.22
C GLN A 132 -7.45 10.20 23.67
N ASP A 133 -6.87 9.02 23.95
CA ASP A 133 -5.47 8.82 24.34
C ASP A 133 -4.51 8.59 23.16
N LEU A 134 -5.00 8.61 21.91
CA LEU A 134 -4.13 8.73 20.74
C LEU A 134 -3.55 10.14 20.72
N LEU A 135 -2.47 10.30 21.48
CA LEU A 135 -1.62 11.48 21.45
C LEU A 135 -1.30 11.81 20.00
N VAL A 136 -1.54 13.08 19.64
CA VAL A 136 -1.39 13.65 18.30
C VAL A 136 -0.12 13.10 17.65
N GLY A 137 -0.29 12.20 16.67
CA GLY A 137 0.80 11.66 15.87
C GLY A 137 1.17 10.19 16.08
N ARG A 138 0.47 9.42 16.94
CA ARG A 138 0.64 7.96 17.08
C ARG A 138 -0.42 7.15 16.33
N ASN A 139 -0.59 7.47 15.04
CA ASN A 139 -1.67 6.91 14.25
C ASN A 139 -1.22 5.84 13.25
N ILE A 140 -0.02 5.28 13.41
CA ILE A 140 0.48 4.20 12.55
C ILE A 140 0.41 2.90 13.35
N MET A 141 -0.44 1.99 12.87
CA MET A 141 -0.50 0.63 13.38
C MET A 141 0.38 -0.26 12.49
N PRO A 142 1.47 -0.82 13.04
CA PRO A 142 2.31 -1.74 12.31
C PRO A 142 1.63 -3.10 12.14
N PHE A 143 1.91 -3.81 11.04
CA PHE A 143 1.47 -5.20 10.86
C PHE A 143 2.44 -6.16 11.57
N LEU A 144 2.43 -6.09 12.91
CA LEU A 144 3.18 -6.97 13.81
C LEU A 144 2.27 -8.04 14.42
N GLY A 145 2.86 -9.17 14.81
CA GLY A 145 2.12 -10.28 15.41
C GLY A 145 1.08 -10.88 14.44
N LYS A 146 -0.01 -11.41 15.00
CA LYS A 146 -1.10 -11.95 14.19
C LYS A 146 -1.97 -10.81 13.67
N ILE A 147 -2.16 -10.79 12.35
CA ILE A 147 -3.05 -9.87 11.64
C ILE A 147 -3.99 -10.71 10.77
N GLU A 148 -5.29 -10.55 10.94
CA GLU A 148 -6.33 -11.17 10.10
C GLU A 148 -7.08 -10.08 9.35
N ILE A 149 -7.12 -10.17 8.02
CA ILE A 149 -7.78 -9.19 7.15
C ILE A 149 -9.03 -9.84 6.58
N GLY A 150 -10.20 -9.43 7.07
CA GLY A 150 -11.50 -9.84 6.54
C GLY A 150 -11.94 -8.99 5.34
N GLU A 151 -13.24 -9.03 5.03
CA GLU A 151 -13.84 -8.24 3.94
C GLU A 151 -14.04 -6.76 4.29
N GLU A 152 -14.20 -6.44 5.58
CA GLU A 152 -14.46 -5.08 6.05
C GLU A 152 -13.71 -4.72 7.35
N ASN A 153 -13.09 -5.73 7.99
CA ASN A 153 -12.49 -5.59 9.30
C ASN A 153 -11.08 -6.19 9.32
N ILE A 154 -10.20 -5.59 10.11
CA ILE A 154 -8.88 -6.12 10.44
C ILE A 154 -8.88 -6.49 11.92
N LEU A 155 -8.47 -7.72 12.24
CA LEU A 155 -8.20 -8.14 13.61
C LEU A 155 -6.71 -8.13 13.88
N VAL A 156 -6.33 -7.59 15.03
CA VAL A 156 -4.93 -7.47 15.46
C VAL A 156 -4.73 -7.98 16.88
N ASP A 157 -3.51 -8.43 17.17
CA ASP A 157 -3.07 -8.70 18.53
C ASP A 157 -2.76 -7.40 19.29
N ASN A 158 -2.75 -7.50 20.63
CA ASN A 158 -2.39 -6.37 21.50
C ASN A 158 -0.96 -5.86 21.23
N GLU A 159 -0.05 -6.70 20.75
CA GLU A 159 1.32 -6.30 20.39
C GLU A 159 1.34 -5.15 19.36
N ALA A 160 0.50 -5.22 18.33
CA ALA A 160 0.39 -4.16 17.32
C ALA A 160 -0.17 -2.85 17.91
N VAL A 161 -1.10 -2.98 18.86
CA VAL A 161 -1.70 -1.82 19.56
C VAL A 161 -0.69 -1.19 20.52
N GLU A 162 0.03 -2.00 21.30
CA GLU A 162 1.07 -1.56 22.21
C GLU A 162 2.20 -0.86 21.46
N GLU A 163 2.65 -1.40 20.33
CA GLU A 163 3.68 -0.76 19.50
C GLU A 163 3.20 0.60 18.95
N MET A 164 1.97 0.66 18.44
CA MET A 164 1.35 1.92 18.01
C MET A 164 1.32 2.95 19.16
N MET A 165 0.95 2.53 20.38
CA MET A 165 0.88 3.40 21.56
C MET A 165 2.27 3.82 22.07
N ASN A 166 3.25 2.91 22.07
CA ASN A 166 4.55 3.12 22.71
C ASN A 166 5.54 3.85 21.82
N THR A 167 5.61 3.48 20.54
CA THR A 167 6.63 4.03 19.64
C THR A 167 6.06 5.09 18.74
N GLY A 168 4.87 4.89 18.14
CA GLY A 168 4.23 5.82 17.18
C GLY A 168 5.15 6.36 16.07
N GLY A 169 6.35 5.79 15.95
CA GLY A 169 7.57 6.59 15.73
C GLY A 169 8.65 5.81 15.01
N GLY A 170 8.75 4.47 15.23
CA GLY A 170 9.66 3.61 14.48
C GLY A 170 9.37 3.65 12.98
N ILE A 171 8.17 3.23 12.57
CA ILE A 171 7.74 3.33 11.15
C ILE A 171 7.65 4.79 10.69
N ARG A 172 7.24 5.72 11.57
CA ARG A 172 7.16 7.14 11.23
C ARG A 172 8.53 7.74 10.89
N SER A 173 9.58 7.40 11.64
CA SER A 173 10.94 7.84 11.37
C SER A 173 11.46 7.33 10.01
N LEU A 174 10.93 6.20 9.53
CA LEU A 174 11.21 5.66 8.18
C LEU A 174 10.41 6.37 7.07
N LEU A 175 9.39 7.16 7.41
CA LEU A 175 8.67 8.03 6.47
C LEU A 175 9.32 9.41 6.34
N GLU A 176 9.97 9.89 7.40
CA GLU A 176 10.61 11.22 7.47
C GLU A 176 12.06 11.24 6.92
N ASN A 177 12.61 10.07 6.57
CA ASN A 177 13.93 9.88 5.93
C ASN A 177 13.81 9.41 4.48
#